data_AF-A0A484A6R4-F1
#
_entry.id   AF-A0A484A6R4-F1
#
_cell.length_a   1.000
_cell.length_b   1.000
_cell.length_c   1.000
_cell.angle_alpha   90.00
_cell.angle_beta   90.00
_cell.angle_gamma   90.00
#
_symmetry.space_group_name_H-M   'P 1'
#
loop_
_entity.id
_entity.type
_entity.pdbx_description
1 polymer ?
#
loop_
_entity_poly.entity_id
_entity_poly.type
_entity_poly.pdbx_seq_one_letter_code
_entity_poly.pdbx_strand_id
1 'polypeptide(L)'
;MNTIAKKTPLLLTSGLLFISATGLAAVNLDRTRLVYNAADKSTAITLTNESKTLPYLAQSWVEDDKGKKADEMLIALPPLQRIEAGDKSQVRIVKGVKGLC
;
A
#
# COMPACT_ATOMS: atom_id res chain seq x y z
N MET A 1 35.02 -30.87 41.01
CA MET A 1 34.43 -29.93 40.02
C MET A 1 33.95 -30.73 38.82
N ASN A 2 32.71 -30.56 38.36
CA ASN A 2 32.26 -30.79 36.96
C ASN A 2 30.78 -30.41 36.83
N THR A 3 30.52 -29.12 36.61
CA THR A 3 29.20 -28.55 36.31
C THR A 3 29.05 -28.37 34.79
N ILE A 4 28.98 -29.47 34.03
CA ILE A 4 28.83 -29.44 32.55
C ILE A 4 27.39 -29.76 32.09
N ALA A 5 26.41 -29.87 33.00
CA ALA A 5 25.08 -30.41 32.64
C ALA A 5 23.91 -29.41 32.57
N LYS A 6 24.10 -28.07 32.62
CA LYS A 6 22.95 -27.14 32.74
C LYS A 6 22.99 -25.85 31.89
N LYS A 7 23.64 -25.84 30.73
CA LYS A 7 23.65 -24.65 29.83
C LYS A 7 23.10 -24.89 28.42
N THR A 8 22.48 -26.04 28.17
CA THR A 8 22.08 -26.47 26.82
C THR A 8 20.63 -26.23 26.37
N PRO A 9 19.67 -25.69 27.17
CA PRO A 9 18.39 -25.27 26.60
C PRO A 9 18.27 -23.75 26.35
N LEU A 10 19.21 -22.92 26.84
CA LEU A 10 19.09 -21.45 26.77
C LEU A 10 19.58 -20.85 25.44
N LEU A 11 20.47 -21.55 24.72
CA LEU A 11 20.97 -21.09 23.42
C LEU A 11 20.03 -21.39 22.25
N LEU A 12 19.10 -22.36 22.40
CA LEU A 12 18.14 -22.68 21.34
C LEU A 12 16.96 -21.71 21.26
N THR A 13 16.59 -21.06 22.37
CA THR A 13 15.44 -20.14 22.43
C THR A 13 15.79 -18.72 21.93
N SER A 14 17.06 -18.32 21.95
CA SER A 14 17.48 -16.97 21.50
C SER A 14 17.55 -16.82 19.98
N GLY A 15 17.54 -17.91 19.20
CA GLY A 15 17.63 -17.89 17.74
C GLY A 15 16.32 -17.55 17.01
N LEU A 16 15.17 -17.67 17.67
CA LEU A 16 13.85 -17.52 17.03
C LEU A 16 13.37 -16.06 16.88
N LEU A 17 14.09 -15.07 17.43
CA LEU A 17 13.64 -13.67 17.47
C LEU A 17 13.97 -12.82 16.23
N PHE A 18 14.58 -13.39 15.19
CA PHE A 18 14.97 -12.64 13.98
C PHE A 18 14.15 -12.94 12.71
N ILE A 19 13.03 -13.66 12.84
CA ILE A 19 12.09 -13.83 11.70
C ILE A 19 11.30 -12.53 11.55
N SER A 20 11.87 -11.58 10.80
CA SER A 20 11.14 -10.40 10.34
C SER A 20 10.05 -10.87 9.37
N ALA A 21 8.80 -10.52 9.64
CA ALA A 21 7.68 -10.87 8.79
C ALA A 21 7.79 -10.11 7.46
N THR A 22 8.23 -10.78 6.41
CA THR A 22 8.16 -10.24 5.05
C THR A 22 6.71 -10.30 4.59
N GLY A 23 6.06 -9.14 4.44
CA GLY A 23 4.76 -9.06 3.79
C GLY A 23 4.92 -9.25 2.29
N LEU A 24 4.20 -10.22 1.71
CA LEU A 24 4.08 -10.35 0.26
C LEU A 24 2.94 -9.43 -0.21
N ALA A 25 3.26 -8.36 -0.93
CA ALA A 25 2.29 -7.49 -1.57
C ALA A 25 2.18 -7.84 -3.05
N ALA A 26 0.97 -8.12 -3.53
CA ALA A 26 0.73 -8.38 -4.96
C ALA A 26 0.53 -7.10 -5.76
N VAL A 27 0.02 -6.04 -5.14
CA VAL A 27 -0.25 -4.76 -5.82
C VAL A 27 0.79 -3.73 -5.38
N ASN A 28 1.50 -3.18 -6.37
CA ASN A 28 2.56 -2.20 -6.19
C ASN A 28 2.17 -0.85 -6.80
N LEU A 29 2.65 0.23 -6.21
CA LEU A 29 2.45 1.61 -6.67
C LEU A 29 3.72 2.11 -7.35
N ASP A 30 3.59 2.93 -8.39
CA ASP A 30 4.76 3.53 -9.05
C ASP A 30 5.54 4.52 -8.18
N ARG A 31 4.95 4.98 -7.07
CA ARG A 31 5.55 5.92 -6.11
C ARG A 31 4.89 5.86 -4.73
N THR A 32 5.62 6.33 -3.73
CA THR A 32 5.19 6.38 -2.31
C THR A 32 4.51 7.69 -1.92
N ARG A 33 4.65 8.74 -2.75
CA ARG A 33 4.05 10.06 -2.51
C ARG A 33 3.71 10.73 -3.82
N LEU A 34 2.55 11.39 -3.85
CA LEU A 34 2.10 12.25 -4.93
C LEU A 34 2.07 13.70 -4.42
N VAL A 35 2.71 14.61 -5.16
CA VAL A 35 2.55 16.06 -4.95
C VAL A 35 1.54 16.55 -5.97
N TYR A 36 0.41 17.06 -5.52
CA TYR A 36 -0.65 17.56 -6.38
C TYR A 36 -0.46 19.06 -6.61
N ASN A 37 -0.23 19.48 -7.85
CA ASN A 37 -0.10 20.90 -8.18
C ASN A 37 -1.51 21.53 -8.29
N ALA A 38 -1.72 22.69 -7.67
CA ALA A 38 -3.00 23.38 -7.72
C ALA A 38 -3.41 23.82 -9.15
N ALA A 39 -2.45 24.01 -10.06
CA ALA A 39 -2.73 24.32 -11.46
C ALA A 39 -3.21 23.09 -12.25
N ASP A 40 -2.88 21.88 -11.80
CA ASP A 40 -3.24 20.66 -12.50
C ASP A 40 -4.74 20.33 -12.28
N LYS A 41 -5.37 19.81 -13.32
CA LYS A 41 -6.74 19.29 -13.23
C LYS A 41 -6.79 17.88 -12.64
N SER A 42 -5.71 17.13 -12.81
CA SER A 42 -5.61 15.75 -12.32
C SER A 42 -4.19 15.23 -12.37
N THR A 43 -3.87 14.28 -11.48
CA THR A 43 -2.63 13.49 -11.51
C THR A 43 -2.98 12.02 -11.33
N ALA A 44 -2.31 11.12 -12.05
CA ALA A 44 -2.62 9.67 -12.03
C ALA A 44 -1.51 8.87 -11.37
N ILE A 45 -1.86 7.91 -10.50
CA ILE A 45 -0.98 6.92 -9.87
C ILE A 45 -1.14 5.60 -10.61
N THR A 46 -0.03 4.94 -10.94
CA THR A 46 -0.06 3.62 -11.57
C THR A 46 0.01 2.52 -10.51
N LEU A 47 -0.92 1.58 -10.58
CA LEU A 47 -0.95 0.35 -9.81
C LEU A 47 -0.50 -0.79 -10.72
N THR A 48 0.37 -1.66 -10.24
CA THR A 48 0.80 -2.87 -10.94
C THR A 48 0.43 -4.07 -10.09
N ASN A 49 -0.30 -5.02 -10.65
CA ASN A 49 -0.50 -6.32 -10.02
C ASN A 49 0.64 -7.25 -10.43
N GLU A 50 1.61 -7.44 -9.55
CA GLU A 50 2.77 -8.32 -9.75
C GLU A 50 2.42 -9.81 -9.54
N SER A 51 1.18 -10.13 -9.14
CA SER A 51 0.73 -11.52 -9.13
C SER A 51 0.72 -12.08 -10.54
N LYS A 52 1.31 -13.26 -10.71
CA LYS A 52 1.39 -13.96 -12.00
C LYS A 52 0.13 -14.76 -12.32
N THR A 53 -0.77 -14.94 -11.36
CA THR A 53 -1.87 -15.91 -11.46
C THR A 53 -3.22 -15.39 -10.99
N LEU A 54 -3.26 -14.42 -10.06
CA LEU A 54 -4.50 -13.97 -9.45
C LEU A 54 -4.84 -12.52 -9.83
N PRO A 55 -6.10 -12.24 -10.20
CA PRO A 55 -6.59 -10.87 -10.30
C PRO A 55 -6.85 -10.28 -8.91
N TYR A 56 -6.78 -8.96 -8.79
CA TYR A 56 -7.09 -8.23 -7.55
C TYR A 56 -8.09 -7.09 -7.79
N LEU A 57 -8.86 -6.75 -6.76
CA LEU A 57 -9.67 -5.54 -6.72
C LEU A 57 -8.90 -4.44 -6.00
N ALA A 58 -8.71 -3.30 -6.68
CA ALA A 58 -8.18 -2.09 -6.09
C ALA A 58 -9.33 -1.14 -5.77
N GLN A 59 -9.45 -0.77 -4.49
CA GLN A 59 -10.36 0.25 -4.02
C GLN A 59 -9.56 1.53 -3.73
N SER A 60 -10.08 2.69 -4.13
CA SER A 60 -9.42 3.97 -3.93
C SER A 60 -10.35 5.03 -3.37
N TRP A 61 -9.84 5.83 -2.44
CA TRP A 61 -10.45 7.02 -1.87
C TRP A 61 -9.35 7.92 -1.30
N VAL A 62 -9.69 9.17 -0.98
CA VAL A 62 -8.77 10.13 -0.35
C VAL A 62 -9.30 10.45 1.04
N GLU A 63 -8.41 10.48 2.04
CA GLU A 63 -8.73 10.87 3.41
C GLU A 63 -7.95 12.11 3.83
N ASP A 64 -8.49 12.84 4.80
CA ASP A 64 -7.79 13.89 5.53
C ASP A 64 -6.90 13.29 6.64
N ASP A 65 -6.19 14.16 7.37
CA ASP A 65 -5.32 13.80 8.50
C ASP A 65 -6.07 13.18 9.68
N LYS A 66 -7.40 13.23 9.68
CA LYS A 66 -8.29 12.66 10.69
C LYS A 66 -8.97 11.37 10.22
N GLY A 67 -8.59 10.84 9.06
CA GLY A 67 -9.18 9.62 8.48
C GLY A 67 -10.60 9.80 7.95
N LYS A 68 -11.03 11.04 7.69
CA LYS A 68 -12.33 11.32 7.06
C LYS A 68 -12.15 11.44 5.56
N LYS A 69 -13.12 10.93 4.79
CA LYS A 69 -13.11 11.08 3.33
C LYS A 69 -13.07 12.55 2.92
N ALA A 70 -12.16 12.88 2.01
CA ALA A 70 -11.87 14.23 1.57
C ALA A 70 -12.41 14.53 0.15
N ASP A 71 -13.48 13.85 -0.26
CA ASP A 71 -14.07 13.91 -1.61
C ASP A 71 -14.50 15.33 -2.02
N GLU A 72 -14.72 16.24 -1.06
CA GLU A 72 -14.99 17.65 -1.33
C GLU A 72 -13.80 18.37 -2.00
N MET A 73 -12.56 17.99 -1.68
CA MET A 73 -11.35 18.64 -2.17
C MET A 73 -10.64 17.82 -3.25
N LEU A 74 -10.50 16.52 -3.04
CA LEU A 74 -9.82 15.61 -3.96
C LEU A 74 -10.57 14.28 -4.03
N ILE A 75 -10.75 13.75 -5.24
CA ILE A 75 -11.44 12.49 -5.49
C ILE A 75 -10.50 11.54 -6.21
N ALA A 76 -10.47 10.27 -5.79
CA ALA A 76 -9.75 9.19 -6.47
C ALA A 76 -10.69 8.40 -7.39
N LEU A 77 -10.33 8.25 -8.66
CA LEU A 77 -11.15 7.58 -9.67
C LEU A 77 -10.35 6.56 -10.49
N PRO A 78 -10.89 5.37 -10.81
CA PRO A 78 -12.17 4.83 -10.31
C PRO A 78 -12.07 4.39 -8.84
N PRO A 79 -13.17 4.46 -8.06
CA PRO A 79 -13.17 4.10 -6.65
C PRO A 79 -13.04 2.59 -6.42
N LEU A 80 -13.37 1.76 -7.42
CA LEU A 80 -13.18 0.32 -7.41
C LEU A 80 -12.87 -0.16 -8.82
N GLN A 81 -11.85 -0.99 -8.96
CA GLN A 81 -11.45 -1.57 -10.25
C GLN A 81 -10.79 -2.93 -10.07
N ARG A 82 -10.96 -3.80 -11.06
CA ARG A 82 -10.26 -5.08 -11.13
C ARG A 82 -8.97 -4.92 -11.94
N ILE A 83 -7.89 -5.53 -11.48
CA ILE A 83 -6.58 -5.57 -12.14
C ILE A 83 -6.22 -7.04 -12.35
N GLU A 84 -6.05 -7.47 -13.60
CA GLU A 84 -5.66 -8.84 -13.90
C GLU A 84 -4.22 -9.15 -13.47
N ALA A 85 -3.85 -10.43 -13.52
CA ALA A 85 -2.50 -10.88 -13.19
C ALA A 85 -1.46 -10.27 -14.15
N GLY A 86 -0.41 -9.65 -13.61
CA GLY A 86 0.66 -8.99 -14.38
C GLY A 86 0.29 -7.61 -14.95
N ASP A 87 -0.97 -7.20 -14.85
CA ASP A 87 -1.47 -5.99 -15.48
C ASP A 87 -1.20 -4.73 -14.66
N LYS A 88 -1.31 -3.60 -15.35
CA LYS A 88 -1.23 -2.26 -14.78
C LYS A 88 -2.57 -1.55 -14.91
N SER A 89 -2.92 -0.76 -13.91
CA SER A 89 -4.04 0.16 -13.97
C SER A 89 -3.70 1.51 -13.38
N GLN A 90 -4.58 2.49 -13.52
CA GLN A 90 -4.39 3.85 -13.00
C GLN A 90 -5.53 4.24 -12.05
N VAL A 91 -5.15 4.97 -11.01
CA VAL A 91 -6.07 5.76 -10.19
C VAL A 91 -5.75 7.23 -10.41
N ARG A 92 -6.74 7.99 -10.87
CA ARG A 92 -6.64 9.43 -11.10
C ARG A 92 -7.15 10.20 -9.88
N ILE A 93 -6.30 11.08 -9.38
CA ILE A 93 -6.67 12.08 -8.38
C ILE A 93 -7.13 13.33 -9.13
N VAL A 94 -8.37 13.77 -8.89
CA VAL A 94 -8.99 14.95 -9.50
C VAL A 94 -9.46 15.91 -8.41
N LYS A 95 -9.65 17.18 -8.75
CA LYS A 95 -10.29 18.15 -7.84
C LYS A 95 -11.73 17.75 -7.56
N GLY A 96 -12.10 17.76 -6.29
CA GLY A 96 -13.48 17.66 -5.82
C GLY A 96 -14.24 18.98 -5.99
N VAL A 97 -15.54 18.96 -5.70
CA VAL A 97 -16.48 20.06 -5.96
C VAL A 97 -16.00 21.39 -5.35
N LYS A 98 -15.46 21.38 -4.13
CA LYS A 98 -14.99 22.57 -3.43
C LYS A 98 -13.58 23.01 -3.86
N GLY A 99 -12.82 22.11 -4.49
CA GLY A 99 -11.51 22.43 -5.08
C GLY A 99 -11.58 23.11 -6.45
N LEU A 100 -12.77 23.18 -7.06
CA LEU A 100 -13.00 23.92 -8.31
C LEU A 100 -13.31 25.42 -8.10
N CYS A 101 -13.72 25.80 -6.88
CA CYS A 101 -14.18 27.14 -6.51
C CYS A 101 -13.05 28.10 -6.16
#